data_AF-A0A354SCD3-F1
#
_entry.id   AF-A0A354SCD3-F1
#
_cell.length_a   1.000
_cell.length_b   1.000
_cell.length_c   1.000
_cell.angle_alpha   90.00
_cell.angle_beta   90.00
_cell.angle_gamma   90.00
#
_symmetry.space_group_name_H-M   'P 1'
#
loop_
_entity.id
_entity.type
_entity.pdbx_description
1 polymer ?
#
loop_
_entity_poly.entity_id
_entity_poly.type
_entity_poly.pdbx_seq_one_letter_code
_entity_poly.pdbx_strand_id
1 'polypeptide(L)'
;MSTEQAATIEDIGRYDFGWHDPDSAGTNARRGLSEEVVRNISALKNEPEWMLEMRLKGLRLFDRKPMPTWGSNLSGIDFDNIKYFVRS
;
A
#
# COMPACT_ATOMS: atom_id res chain seq x y z
N MET A 1 7.60 -31.35 6.08
CA MET A 1 8.74 -30.48 6.40
C MET A 1 9.31 -30.95 7.72
N SER A 2 10.61 -31.26 7.76
CA SER A 2 11.29 -31.75 8.96
C SER A 2 11.41 -30.60 9.99
N THR A 3 11.26 -30.94 11.27
CA THR A 3 11.36 -30.00 12.41
C THR A 3 12.67 -29.22 12.44
N GLU A 4 13.75 -29.82 11.94
CA GLU A 4 15.06 -29.18 11.80
C GLU A 4 15.04 -28.00 10.83
N GLN A 5 14.34 -28.12 9.69
CA GLN A 5 14.25 -27.04 8.70
C GLN A 5 13.47 -25.83 9.23
N ALA A 6 12.43 -26.07 10.02
CA ALA A 6 11.65 -25.00 10.66
C ALA A 6 12.49 -24.24 11.70
N ALA A 7 13.27 -24.96 12.50
CA ALA A 7 14.17 -24.37 13.49
C ALA A 7 15.28 -23.53 12.84
N THR A 8 15.85 -24.01 11.72
CA THR A 8 16.83 -23.22 10.96
C THR A 8 16.21 -21.94 10.39
N ILE A 9 15.00 -21.99 9.84
CA ILE A 9 14.32 -20.79 9.31
C ILE A 9 14.06 -19.75 10.41
N GLU A 10 13.67 -20.20 11.60
CA GLU A 10 13.44 -19.32 12.76
C GLU A 10 14.74 -18.66 13.26
N ASP A 11 15.85 -19.39 13.22
CA ASP A 11 17.18 -18.91 13.63
C ASP A 11 17.76 -17.86 12.66
N ILE A 12 17.61 -18.06 11.34
CA ILE A 12 18.06 -17.07 10.34
C ILE A 12 17.27 -15.75 10.46
N GLY A 13 16.01 -15.83 10.90
CA GLY A 13 15.13 -14.66 11.10
C GLY A 13 15.46 -13.82 12.35
N ARG A 14 16.15 -14.40 13.34
CA ARG A 14 16.55 -13.75 14.60
C ARG A 14 18.02 -13.30 14.59
N TYR A 15 18.48 -12.79 13.46
CA TYR A 15 19.84 -12.24 13.39
C TYR A 15 19.91 -10.88 14.10
N ASP A 16 20.43 -10.88 15.33
CA ASP A 16 20.52 -9.70 16.24
C ASP A 16 21.31 -8.50 15.68
N PHE A 17 22.10 -8.70 14.62
CA PHE A 17 22.86 -7.66 13.93
C PHE A 17 22.29 -7.35 12.53
N GLY A 18 21.07 -7.79 12.25
CA GLY A 18 20.35 -7.52 11.02
C GLY A 18 19.85 -6.09 10.97
N TRP A 19 20.06 -5.40 9.85
CA TRP A 19 19.51 -4.08 9.62
C TRP A 19 17.98 -4.18 9.49
N HIS A 20 17.27 -3.84 10.55
CA HIS A 20 15.82 -3.71 10.56
C HIS A 20 15.46 -2.30 11.03
N ASP A 21 15.24 -1.39 10.07
CA ASP A 21 14.58 -0.12 10.41
C ASP A 21 13.12 -0.41 10.76
N PRO A 22 12.62 0.05 11.91
CA PRO A 22 11.23 -0.16 12.28
C PRO A 22 10.30 0.59 11.29
N ASP A 23 9.46 -0.16 10.57
CA ASP A 23 8.42 0.40 9.67
C ASP A 23 7.18 0.86 10.46
N SER A 24 7.40 1.72 11.46
CA SER A 24 6.33 2.27 12.29
C SER A 24 5.36 3.13 11.46
N ALA A 25 5.90 3.86 10.47
CA ALA A 25 5.15 4.69 9.54
C ALA A 25 4.23 3.86 8.64
N GLY A 26 4.73 2.78 8.05
CA GLY A 26 3.94 1.88 7.21
C GLY A 26 2.90 1.10 7.99
N THR A 27 3.14 0.80 9.27
CA THR A 27 2.19 0.04 10.10
C THR A 27 0.82 0.73 10.24
N ASN A 28 0.81 2.07 10.33
CA ASN A 28 -0.44 2.84 10.48
C ASN A 28 -1.12 3.22 9.17
N ALA A 29 -0.46 2.98 8.03
CA ALA A 29 -1.01 3.34 6.73
C ALA A 29 -2.21 2.44 6.37
N ARG A 30 -3.32 3.08 6.00
CA ARG A 30 -4.53 2.39 5.53
C ARG A 30 -4.26 1.73 4.18
N ARG A 31 -4.79 0.52 4.03
CA ARG A 31 -4.76 -0.23 2.77
C ARG A 31 -6.01 0.09 1.95
N GLY A 32 -5.87 -0.09 0.65
CA GLY A 32 -6.95 0.06 -0.31
C GLY A 32 -7.12 1.47 -0.83
N LEU A 33 -7.89 1.56 -1.91
CA LEU A 33 -8.18 2.80 -2.59
C LEU A 33 -9.65 3.16 -2.39
N SER A 34 -9.92 4.21 -1.62
CA SER A 34 -11.27 4.68 -1.36
C SER A 34 -11.31 6.20 -1.25
N GLU A 35 -12.52 6.78 -1.30
CA GLU A 35 -12.71 8.21 -1.12
C GLU A 35 -12.18 8.69 0.24
N GLU A 36 -12.37 7.91 1.30
CA GLU A 36 -11.87 8.23 2.64
C GLU A 36 -10.34 8.30 2.66
N VAL A 37 -9.66 7.35 2.01
CA VAL A 37 -8.19 7.34 1.88
C VAL A 37 -7.73 8.57 1.11
N VAL A 38 -8.38 8.91 -0.01
CA VAL A 38 -8.04 10.08 -0.81
C VAL A 38 -8.21 11.39 -0.02
N ARG A 39 -9.31 11.55 0.71
CA ARG A 39 -9.56 12.71 1.58
C ARG A 39 -8.53 12.81 2.70
N ASN A 40 -8.21 11.68 3.34
CA ASN A 40 -7.20 11.61 4.38
C ASN A 40 -5.82 12.05 3.86
N ILE A 41 -5.40 11.57 2.67
CA ILE A 41 -4.14 11.98 2.03
C ILE A 41 -4.12 13.49 1.77
N SER A 42 -5.20 14.03 1.19
CA SER A 42 -5.32 15.46 0.90
C SER A 42 -5.19 16.31 2.16
N ALA A 43 -5.86 15.91 3.24
CA ALA A 43 -5.80 16.58 4.53
C ALA A 43 -4.39 16.51 5.15
N LEU A 44 -3.75 15.33 5.15
CA LEU A 44 -2.39 15.16 5.64
C LEU A 44 -1.39 16.05 4.89
N LYS A 45 -1.60 16.25 3.59
CA LYS A 45 -0.74 17.09 2.75
C LYS A 45 -1.13 18.57 2.75
N ASN A 46 -2.15 18.96 3.52
CA ASN A 46 -2.68 20.32 3.59
C ASN A 46 -2.96 20.91 2.19
N GLU A 47 -3.56 20.08 1.32
CA GLU A 47 -3.83 20.45 -0.05
C GLU A 47 -5.07 21.37 -0.15
N PRO A 48 -5.07 22.34 -1.10
CA PRO A 48 -6.24 23.19 -1.33
C PRO A 48 -7.41 22.39 -1.95
N GLU A 49 -8.64 22.88 -1.80
CA GLU A 49 -9.86 22.16 -2.20
C GLU A 49 -9.85 21.67 -3.66
N TRP A 50 -9.37 22.50 -4.59
CA TRP A 50 -9.31 22.12 -6.01
C TRP A 50 -8.43 20.89 -6.26
N MET A 51 -7.39 20.66 -5.45
CA MET A 51 -6.56 19.45 -5.54
C MET A 51 -7.31 18.22 -5.04
N LEU A 52 -8.08 18.35 -3.95
CA LEU A 52 -8.94 17.28 -3.46
C LEU A 52 -9.95 16.87 -4.53
N GLU A 53 -10.63 17.85 -5.14
CA GLU A 53 -11.58 17.60 -6.22
C GLU A 53 -10.95 16.87 -7.41
N MET A 54 -9.73 17.27 -7.80
CA MET A 54 -8.98 16.57 -8.86
C MET A 54 -8.66 15.13 -8.49
N ARG A 55 -8.25 14.86 -7.26
CA ARG A 55 -7.98 13.49 -6.78
C ARG A 55 -9.25 12.64 -6.80
N LEU A 56 -10.37 13.17 -6.30
CA LEU A 56 -11.66 12.49 -6.30
C LEU A 56 -12.16 12.23 -7.72
N LYS A 57 -11.91 13.15 -8.66
CA LYS A 57 -12.16 12.93 -10.09
C LYS A 57 -11.30 11.80 -10.64
N GLY A 58 -10.03 11.72 -10.25
CA GLY A 58 -9.13 10.62 -10.59
C GLY A 58 -9.65 9.27 -10.11
N LEU A 59 -10.07 9.18 -8.85
CA LEU A 59 -10.66 7.96 -8.27
C LEU A 59 -11.90 7.50 -9.07
N ARG A 60 -12.85 8.41 -9.32
CA ARG A 60 -14.05 8.09 -10.12
C ARG A 60 -13.73 7.61 -11.53
N LEU A 61 -12.65 8.11 -12.13
CA LEU A 61 -12.20 7.68 -13.46
C LEU A 61 -11.52 6.31 -13.40
N PHE A 62 -10.77 6.03 -12.34
CA PHE A 62 -10.17 4.72 -12.09
C PHE A 62 -11.27 3.65 -12.00
N ASP A 63 -12.28 3.85 -11.15
CA ASP A 63 -13.37 2.89 -10.94
C ASP A 63 -14.20 2.63 -12.21
N ARG A 64 -14.30 3.62 -13.10
CA ARG A 64 -15.04 3.51 -14.36
C ARG A 64 -14.24 2.79 -15.44
N LYS A 65 -12.92 2.88 -15.42
CA LYS A 65 -12.08 2.38 -16.52
C LYS A 65 -11.90 0.87 -16.35
N PRO A 66 -12.14 0.08 -17.40
CA PRO A 66 -11.79 -1.33 -17.36
C PRO A 66 -10.26 -1.48 -17.25
N MET A 67 -9.82 -2.58 -16.64
CA MET A 67 -8.40 -2.93 -16.62
C MET A 67 -7.87 -3.03 -18.06
N PRO A 68 -6.71 -2.41 -18.37
CA PRO A 68 -6.17 -2.45 -19.71
C PRO A 68 -5.75 -3.87 -20.09
N THR A 69 -5.94 -4.22 -21.36
CA THR A 69 -5.63 -5.55 -21.91
C THR A 69 -4.30 -5.61 -22.64
N TRP A 70 -3.57 -4.49 -22.68
CA TRP A 70 -2.26 -4.38 -23.32
C TRP A 70 -1.16 -4.34 -22.26
N GLY A 71 0.03 -4.81 -22.61
CA GLY A 71 1.17 -4.89 -21.70
C GLY A 71 1.17 -6.14 -20.81
N SER A 72 1.68 -6.01 -19.59
CA SER A 72 1.76 -7.11 -18.62
C SER A 72 0.38 -7.55 -18.13
N ASN A 73 0.26 -8.80 -17.69
CA ASN A 73 -0.95 -9.28 -17.05
C ASN A 73 -1.17 -8.58 -15.70
N LEU A 74 -2.30 -7.90 -15.55
CA LEU A 74 -2.68 -7.17 -14.34
C LEU A 74 -3.73 -7.90 -13.50
N SER A 75 -4.16 -9.11 -13.89
CA SER A 75 -5.23 -9.85 -13.21
C SER A 75 -4.92 -10.22 -11.76
N GLY A 76 -3.65 -10.22 -11.37
CA GLY A 76 -3.21 -10.54 -10.01
C GLY A 76 -3.10 -9.34 -9.07
N ILE A 77 -3.44 -8.12 -9.53
CA ILE A 77 -3.33 -6.94 -8.68
C ILE A 77 -4.53 -6.86 -7.75
N ASP A 78 -4.25 -6.96 -6.44
CA ASP A 78 -5.20 -6.68 -5.38
C ASP A 78 -5.02 -5.23 -4.91
N PHE A 79 -5.84 -4.33 -5.45
CA PHE A 79 -5.79 -2.90 -5.14
C PHE A 79 -6.21 -2.59 -3.70
N ASP A 80 -7.06 -3.41 -3.10
CA ASP A 80 -7.54 -3.24 -1.73
C ASP A 80 -6.45 -3.52 -0.69
N ASN A 81 -5.42 -4.27 -1.07
CA ASN A 81 -4.29 -4.58 -0.21
C ASN A 81 -3.10 -3.62 -0.37
N ILE A 82 -3.13 -2.66 -1.29
CA ILE A 82 -2.02 -1.72 -1.50
C ILE A 82 -2.08 -0.56 -0.50
N LYS A 83 -0.91 -0.17 0.05
CA LYS A 83 -0.76 1.08 0.82
C LYS A 83 -0.38 2.20 -0.15
N TYR A 84 -1.32 3.09 -0.45
CA TYR A 84 -1.11 4.17 -1.43
C TYR A 84 -0.36 5.39 -0.86
N PHE A 85 -0.34 5.54 0.46
CA PHE A 85 0.32 6.65 1.11
C PHE A 85 0.84 6.23 2.48
N VAL A 86 2.13 6.50 2.71
CA VAL A 86 2.81 6.32 3.99
C VAL A 86 3.48 7.65 4.30
N ARG A 87 3.41 8.08 5.56
CA ARG A 87 4.10 9.27 6.05
C ARG A 87 4.85 8.91 7.33
N SER A 88 6.13 9.28 7.38
CA SER A 88 7.00 9.21 8.55
C SER A 88 6.66 10.27 9.58
#